data_AF-A0A8T5LGY1-F1
#
_entry.id   AF-A0A8T5LGY1-F1
#
_cell.length_a   1.000
_cell.length_b   1.000
_cell.length_c   1.000
_cell.angle_alpha   90.00
_cell.angle_beta   90.00
_cell.angle_gamma   90.00
#
_symmetry.space_group_name_H-M   'P 1'
#
loop_
_entity.id
_entity.type
_entity.pdbx_description
1 polymer ?
#
loop_
_entity_poly.entity_id
_entity_poly.type
_entity_poly.pdbx_seq_one_letter_code
_entity_poly.pdbx_strand_id
1 'polypeptide(L)'
;MDLRISQYGIKKWIIQYDAHRYICNNCENRFLPAELKKIKYYSRKDPKLRGYIKHKQEGIGHTLLVWIIHQFLVNYTTFRSIEKSLKYYFKIPLDHRQIWEVKRTAATYYNKTFEEILQNLIKGKYIHIDETKVKLKTTSGYIWVFSNMDEVIYLYKPNREAAFLKDLLKDFKGVLISDFYPGYDSLDCPKQKCLVHLIRDLNDTLLKNPFNEELKSIVVNFGALLRNIIFTSDKYGLKRRHFNKHKKDVLNFFEDLKNSNIVTEEADKLRKKIISYDNELFTFLDYDNVPWNNNNAEYAIKQFADYRQTVKGSITEKGLVAYLTLLSIYQTCNYKGINFLNFLLSKQKYFNKKDKIKSMNNTC
;
A
#
# COMPACT_ATOMS: atom_id res chain seq x y z
N MET A 1 -27.08 -11.79 11.85
CA MET A 1 -27.51 -11.60 10.45
C MET A 1 -26.30 -11.74 9.55
N ASP A 2 -26.44 -12.47 8.45
CA ASP A 2 -25.39 -12.68 7.46
C ASP A 2 -25.96 -12.68 6.03
N LEU A 3 -25.10 -12.86 5.05
CA LEU A 3 -25.47 -13.12 3.66
C LEU A 3 -25.04 -14.53 3.25
N ARG A 4 -25.79 -15.14 2.34
CA ARG A 4 -25.38 -16.37 1.64
C ARG A 4 -25.26 -16.05 0.16
N ILE A 5 -24.04 -16.16 -0.37
CA ILE A 5 -23.72 -15.97 -1.78
C ILE A 5 -23.81 -17.34 -2.47
N SER A 6 -24.48 -17.38 -3.61
CA SER A 6 -24.63 -18.58 -4.44
C SER A 6 -24.61 -18.18 -5.92
N GLN A 7 -24.52 -19.17 -6.82
CA GLN A 7 -24.60 -18.93 -8.26
C GLN A 7 -25.89 -18.24 -8.72
N TYR A 8 -26.98 -18.40 -7.95
CA TYR A 8 -28.29 -17.82 -8.25
C TYR A 8 -28.54 -16.47 -7.58
N GLY A 9 -27.53 -15.91 -6.90
CA GLY A 9 -27.61 -14.62 -6.25
C GLY A 9 -27.26 -14.62 -4.78
N ILE A 10 -27.54 -13.49 -4.13
CA ILE A 10 -27.18 -13.19 -2.74
C ILE A 10 -28.47 -13.06 -1.93
N LYS A 11 -28.61 -13.83 -0.85
CA LYS A 11 -29.78 -13.77 0.04
C LYS A 11 -29.40 -13.47 1.48
N LYS A 12 -30.31 -12.81 2.20
CA LYS A 12 -30.21 -12.66 3.65
C LYS A 12 -30.24 -14.05 4.30
N TRP A 13 -29.36 -14.25 5.27
CA TRP A 13 -29.26 -15.48 6.04
C TRP A 13 -29.24 -15.13 7.53
N ILE A 14 -30.04 -15.83 8.33
CA ILE A 14 -30.06 -15.66 9.78
C ILE A 14 -29.58 -16.98 10.39
N ILE A 15 -28.55 -16.88 11.23
CA ILE A 15 -28.08 -17.99 12.03
C ILE A 15 -28.56 -17.73 13.45
N GLN A 16 -29.43 -18.59 13.95
CA GLN A 16 -29.85 -18.60 15.35
C GLN A 16 -29.00 -19.60 16.11
N TYR A 17 -28.54 -19.20 17.28
CA TYR A 17 -27.82 -20.07 18.21
C TYR A 17 -28.57 -20.10 19.52
N ASP A 18 -29.01 -21.28 19.89
CA ASP A 18 -29.68 -21.54 21.15
C ASP A 18 -28.71 -22.28 22.07
N ALA A 19 -28.60 -21.84 23.33
CA ALA A 19 -27.87 -22.61 24.32
C ALA A 19 -28.41 -22.37 25.74
N HIS A 20 -28.20 -23.38 26.58
CA HIS A 20 -28.56 -23.33 27.99
C HIS A 20 -27.62 -22.40 28.76
N ARG A 21 -28.16 -21.70 29.75
CA ARG A 21 -27.37 -20.95 30.72
C ARG A 21 -26.94 -21.90 31.82
N TYR A 22 -25.66 -21.93 32.13
CA TYR A 22 -25.13 -22.72 33.23
C TYR A 22 -24.86 -21.80 34.42
N ILE A 23 -25.10 -22.33 35.61
CA ILE A 23 -24.81 -21.69 36.90
C ILE A 23 -23.87 -22.62 37.64
N CYS A 24 -22.77 -22.09 38.15
CA CYS A 24 -21.89 -22.85 39.03
C CYS A 24 -22.56 -23.01 40.40
N ASN A 25 -22.80 -24.23 40.85
CA ASN A 25 -23.44 -24.46 42.17
C ASN A 25 -22.57 -24.01 43.36
N ASN A 26 -21.25 -23.82 43.18
CA ASN A 26 -20.35 -23.47 44.26
C ASN A 26 -20.14 -21.96 44.44
N CYS A 27 -20.15 -21.19 43.35
CA CYS A 27 -19.88 -19.75 43.38
C CYS A 27 -20.96 -18.91 42.69
N GLU A 28 -22.09 -19.53 42.32
CA GLU A 28 -23.26 -18.95 41.66
C GLU A 28 -22.97 -18.22 40.33
N ASN A 29 -21.74 -18.31 39.83
CA ASN A 29 -21.35 -17.65 38.61
C ASN A 29 -22.10 -18.24 37.41
N ARG A 30 -22.74 -17.33 36.66
CA ARG A 30 -23.45 -17.65 35.43
C ARG A 30 -22.47 -17.65 34.27
N PHE A 31 -22.47 -18.71 33.47
CA PHE A 31 -21.64 -18.79 32.26
C PHE A 31 -22.40 -19.40 31.09
N LEU A 32 -21.95 -19.02 29.89
CA LEU A 32 -22.39 -19.63 28.64
C LEU A 32 -21.46 -20.80 28.26
N PRO A 33 -21.99 -21.80 27.54
CA PRO A 33 -21.17 -22.88 26.98
C PRO A 33 -20.01 -22.34 26.14
N ALA A 34 -18.88 -23.04 26.15
CA ALA A 34 -17.66 -22.62 25.47
C ALA A 34 -17.88 -22.47 23.95
N GLU A 35 -18.79 -23.25 23.39
CA GLU A 35 -19.22 -23.25 21.99
C GLU A 35 -19.82 -21.89 21.60
N LEU A 36 -20.68 -21.33 22.46
CA LEU A 36 -21.24 -19.98 22.25
C LEU A 36 -20.17 -18.89 22.36
N LYS A 37 -19.18 -19.06 23.24
CA LYS A 37 -18.05 -18.12 23.37
C LYS A 37 -17.14 -18.13 22.13
N LYS A 38 -17.09 -19.25 21.39
CA LYS A 38 -16.33 -19.40 20.14
C LYS A 38 -17.00 -18.74 18.93
N ILE A 39 -18.31 -18.46 19.00
CA ILE A 39 -19.05 -17.83 17.91
C ILE A 39 -18.61 -16.37 17.79
N LYS A 40 -17.82 -16.10 16.76
CA LYS A 40 -17.32 -14.75 16.47
C LYS A 40 -18.32 -14.04 15.57
N TYR A 41 -19.01 -13.08 16.14
CA TYR A 41 -19.72 -12.05 15.41
C TYR A 41 -19.03 -10.71 15.56
N TYR A 42 -19.21 -9.84 14.56
CA TYR A 42 -18.84 -8.45 14.70
C TYR A 42 -19.91 -7.76 15.54
N SER A 43 -19.59 -7.45 16.80
CA SER A 43 -20.51 -6.84 17.76
C SER A 43 -20.87 -5.43 17.32
N ARG A 44 -22.17 -5.11 17.33
CA ARG A 44 -22.68 -3.75 17.05
C ARG A 44 -22.31 -2.71 18.10
N LYS A 45 -21.87 -3.12 19.31
CA LYS A 45 -21.72 -2.21 20.46
C LYS A 45 -20.30 -2.02 20.99
N ASP A 46 -19.31 -2.84 20.60
CA ASP A 46 -17.91 -2.61 21.02
C ASP A 46 -16.89 -3.46 20.22
N PRO A 47 -15.92 -2.86 19.52
CA PRO A 47 -14.81 -3.56 18.87
C PRO A 47 -13.83 -4.24 19.84
N LYS A 48 -13.79 -3.84 21.12
CA LYS A 48 -12.93 -4.45 22.16
C LYS A 48 -13.56 -5.70 22.78
N LEU A 49 -14.86 -5.93 22.58
CA LEU A 49 -15.55 -7.14 23.05
C LEU A 49 -15.33 -8.31 22.07
N ARG A 50 -14.09 -8.80 22.00
CA ARG A 50 -13.85 -10.19 21.61
C ARG A 50 -14.39 -11.08 22.73
N GLY A 51 -15.44 -11.85 22.44
CA GLY A 51 -15.60 -13.17 23.05
C GLY A 51 -16.68 -13.40 24.10
N TYR A 52 -17.68 -12.53 24.31
CA TYR A 52 -18.77 -12.87 25.24
C TYR A 52 -20.14 -12.36 24.77
N ILE A 53 -21.05 -13.30 24.49
CA ILE A 53 -22.48 -13.03 24.30
C ILE A 53 -23.05 -12.63 25.66
N LYS A 54 -23.36 -11.36 25.88
CA LYS A 54 -24.30 -10.93 26.93
C LYS A 54 -25.67 -10.77 26.28
N HIS A 55 -26.61 -11.64 26.64
CA HIS A 55 -28.06 -11.70 26.28
C HIS A 55 -28.48 -11.07 24.93
N LYS A 56 -29.06 -11.91 24.03
CA LYS A 56 -29.68 -11.52 22.75
C LYS A 56 -28.83 -10.52 21.94
N GLN A 57 -27.63 -10.93 21.54
CA GLN A 57 -26.77 -10.11 20.67
C GLN A 57 -27.06 -10.40 19.20
N GLU A 58 -27.51 -9.38 18.48
CA GLU A 58 -27.53 -9.40 17.02
C GLU A 58 -26.12 -9.08 16.49
N GLY A 59 -25.46 -10.12 15.98
CA GLY A 59 -24.14 -10.02 15.35
C GLY A 59 -24.20 -9.89 13.83
N ILE A 60 -23.18 -9.25 13.25
CA ILE A 60 -22.94 -9.27 11.80
C ILE A 60 -22.06 -10.48 11.47
N GLY A 61 -22.54 -11.32 10.57
CA GLY A 61 -21.81 -12.47 10.06
C GLY A 61 -20.70 -12.07 9.08
N HIS A 62 -19.83 -13.03 8.76
CA HIS A 62 -18.62 -12.74 8.02
C HIS A 62 -18.89 -12.36 6.57
N THR A 63 -19.81 -13.05 5.91
CA THR A 63 -20.14 -12.79 4.50
C THR A 63 -20.73 -11.40 4.33
N LEU A 64 -21.60 -10.96 5.25
CA LEU A 64 -22.15 -9.61 5.27
C LEU A 64 -21.06 -8.54 5.48
N LEU A 65 -20.12 -8.77 6.40
CA LEU A 65 -18.98 -7.88 6.57
C LEU A 65 -18.18 -7.77 5.27
N VAL A 66 -17.83 -8.91 4.67
CA VAL A 66 -17.03 -8.96 3.44
C VAL A 66 -17.74 -8.25 2.29
N TRP A 67 -19.05 -8.48 2.13
CA TRP A 67 -19.84 -7.81 1.11
C TRP A 67 -19.84 -6.29 1.30
N ILE A 68 -20.01 -5.79 2.54
CA ILE A 68 -19.94 -4.35 2.83
C ILE A 68 -18.57 -3.77 2.46
N ILE A 69 -17.47 -4.46 2.83
CA ILE A 69 -16.11 -4.01 2.49
C ILE A 69 -15.91 -3.99 0.98
N HIS A 70 -16.37 -5.02 0.27
CA HIS A 70 -16.25 -5.09 -1.19
C HIS A 70 -17.00 -3.95 -1.89
N GLN A 71 -18.26 -3.69 -1.51
CA GLN A 71 -19.03 -2.58 -2.08
C GLN A 71 -18.34 -1.23 -1.86
N PHE A 72 -17.81 -1.01 -0.67
CA PHE A 72 -17.15 0.24 -0.33
C PHE A 72 -15.80 0.42 -1.01
N LEU A 73 -14.95 -0.61 -1.00
CA LEU A 73 -13.55 -0.50 -1.39
C LEU A 73 -13.32 -0.78 -2.88
N VAL A 74 -14.05 -1.74 -3.45
CA VAL A 74 -13.90 -2.15 -4.86
C VAL A 74 -14.87 -1.40 -5.75
N ASN A 75 -16.14 -1.29 -5.32
CA ASN A 75 -17.19 -0.62 -6.10
C ASN A 75 -17.34 0.87 -5.75
N TYR A 76 -16.43 1.42 -4.92
CA TYR A 76 -16.42 2.83 -4.49
C TYR A 76 -17.78 3.33 -3.98
N THR A 77 -18.61 2.43 -3.43
CA THR A 77 -19.99 2.76 -3.05
C THR A 77 -20.00 3.46 -1.69
N THR A 78 -20.69 4.60 -1.62
CA THR A 78 -20.80 5.37 -0.37
C THR A 78 -21.57 4.59 0.70
N PHE A 79 -21.23 4.82 1.97
CA PHE A 79 -21.92 4.15 3.09
C PHE A 79 -23.43 4.40 3.13
N ARG A 80 -23.90 5.57 2.69
CA ARG A 80 -25.34 5.86 2.56
C ARG A 80 -26.01 5.00 1.48
N SER A 81 -25.32 4.75 0.37
CA SER A 81 -25.83 3.86 -0.68
C SER A 81 -25.83 2.39 -0.24
N ILE A 82 -24.79 1.97 0.51
CA ILE A 82 -24.74 0.63 1.13
C ILE A 82 -25.89 0.47 2.12
N GLU A 83 -26.14 1.45 3.00
CA GLU A 83 -27.29 1.46 3.92
C GLU A 83 -28.62 1.28 3.17
N LYS A 84 -28.85 2.06 2.11
CA LYS A 84 -30.05 1.92 1.27
C LYS A 84 -30.16 0.51 0.69
N SER A 85 -29.07 -0.03 0.14
CA SER A 85 -29.04 -1.36 -0.47
C SER A 85 -29.36 -2.47 0.55
N LEU A 86 -28.77 -2.39 1.75
CA LEU A 86 -29.05 -3.31 2.86
C LEU A 86 -30.51 -3.25 3.29
N LYS A 87 -31.07 -2.04 3.38
CA LYS A 87 -32.47 -1.83 3.76
C LYS A 87 -33.45 -2.34 2.69
N TYR A 88 -33.27 -1.96 1.44
CA TYR A 88 -34.24 -2.24 0.38
C TYR A 88 -34.21 -3.69 -0.10
N TYR A 89 -33.02 -4.21 -0.41
CA TYR A 89 -32.86 -5.54 -1.01
C TYR A 89 -32.80 -6.65 0.04
N PHE A 90 -32.09 -6.42 1.15
CA PHE A 90 -31.85 -7.48 2.13
C PHE A 90 -32.74 -7.36 3.38
N LYS A 91 -33.48 -6.26 3.56
CA LYS A 91 -34.24 -5.97 4.80
C LYS A 91 -33.34 -6.09 6.04
N ILE A 92 -32.12 -5.56 5.95
CA ILE A 92 -31.14 -5.50 7.03
C ILE A 92 -31.08 -4.06 7.53
N PRO A 93 -31.50 -3.79 8.79
CA PRO A 93 -31.49 -2.45 9.35
C PRO A 93 -30.08 -2.13 9.88
N LEU A 94 -29.16 -1.78 8.97
CA LEU A 94 -27.84 -1.25 9.31
C LEU A 94 -27.72 0.18 8.81
N ASP A 95 -27.54 1.12 9.74
CA ASP A 95 -27.29 2.51 9.39
C ASP A 95 -25.83 2.75 8.97
N HIS A 96 -25.55 3.86 8.29
CA HIS A 96 -24.20 4.23 7.83
C HIS A 96 -23.16 4.35 8.97
N ARG A 97 -23.56 4.66 10.22
CA ARG A 97 -22.63 4.70 11.35
C ARG A 97 -22.20 3.29 11.74
N GLN A 98 -23.15 2.35 11.76
CA GLN A 98 -22.87 0.93 11.97
C GLN A 98 -22.01 0.36 10.83
N ILE A 99 -22.22 0.78 9.59
CA ILE A 99 -21.35 0.39 8.45
C ILE A 99 -19.91 0.90 8.66
N TRP A 100 -19.74 2.10 9.20
CA TRP A 100 -18.41 2.61 9.54
C TRP A 100 -17.72 1.74 10.62
N GLU A 101 -18.47 1.26 11.62
CA GLU A 101 -17.99 0.30 12.61
C GLU A 101 -17.62 -1.05 12.01
N VAL A 102 -18.40 -1.55 11.05
CA VAL A 102 -18.08 -2.76 10.28
C VAL A 102 -16.73 -2.61 9.59
N LYS A 103 -16.47 -1.46 8.95
CA LYS A 103 -15.17 -1.18 8.32
C LYS A 103 -14.02 -1.27 9.32
N ARG A 104 -14.15 -0.62 10.48
CA ARG A 104 -13.12 -0.69 11.54
C ARG A 104 -12.88 -2.12 11.99
N THR A 105 -13.96 -2.86 12.18
CA THR A 105 -13.89 -4.24 12.65
C THR A 105 -13.23 -5.16 11.61
N ALA A 106 -13.49 -4.94 10.33
CA ALA A 106 -12.81 -5.64 9.24
C ALA A 106 -11.29 -5.35 9.26
N ALA A 107 -10.90 -4.09 9.38
CA ALA A 107 -9.49 -3.70 9.47
C ALA A 107 -8.80 -4.37 10.67
N THR A 108 -9.44 -4.35 11.85
CA THR A 108 -8.91 -5.06 13.03
C THR A 108 -8.82 -6.57 12.83
N TYR A 109 -9.78 -7.18 12.13
CA TYR A 109 -9.78 -8.62 11.86
C TYR A 109 -8.59 -9.03 10.97
N TYR A 110 -8.28 -8.21 9.97
CA TYR A 110 -7.21 -8.44 8.98
C TYR A 110 -5.89 -7.73 9.30
N ASN A 111 -5.72 -7.18 10.51
CA ASN A 111 -4.48 -6.51 10.90
C ASN A 111 -3.26 -7.42 10.80
N LYS A 112 -3.43 -8.72 11.08
CA LYS A 112 -2.35 -9.72 10.91
C LYS A 112 -1.90 -9.87 9.46
N THR A 113 -2.83 -9.77 8.52
CA THR A 113 -2.52 -9.80 7.08
C THR A 113 -1.74 -8.57 6.68
N PHE A 114 -2.16 -7.40 7.17
CA PHE A 114 -1.42 -6.15 6.98
C PHE A 114 0.01 -6.22 7.53
N GLU A 115 0.18 -6.73 8.76
CA GLU A 115 1.49 -6.92 9.40
C GLU A 115 2.37 -7.88 8.60
N GLU A 116 1.81 -8.98 8.08
CA GLU A 116 2.55 -9.92 7.24
C GLU A 116 3.05 -9.28 5.95
N ILE A 117 2.21 -8.55 5.22
CA ILE A 117 2.61 -7.84 3.98
C ILE A 117 3.76 -6.87 4.30
N LEU A 118 3.66 -6.11 5.38
CA LEU A 118 4.70 -5.18 5.81
C LEU A 118 6.02 -5.91 6.11
N GLN A 119 5.96 -7.04 6.83
CA GLN A 119 7.15 -7.84 7.13
C GLN A 119 7.76 -8.47 5.88
N ASN A 120 6.95 -8.89 4.91
CA ASN A 120 7.43 -9.42 3.64
C ASN A 120 8.13 -8.33 2.82
N LEU A 121 7.58 -7.11 2.79
CA LEU A 121 8.23 -5.94 2.17
C LEU A 121 9.60 -5.67 2.81
N ILE A 122 9.68 -5.63 4.14
CA ILE A 122 10.93 -5.38 4.89
C ILE A 122 11.97 -6.51 4.68
N LYS A 123 11.54 -7.74 4.39
CA LYS A 123 12.45 -8.85 4.04
C LYS A 123 12.74 -8.94 2.54
N GLY A 124 12.11 -8.08 1.74
CA GLY A 124 12.21 -8.06 0.29
C GLY A 124 13.56 -7.57 -0.22
N LYS A 125 13.80 -7.78 -1.52
CA LYS A 125 15.04 -7.36 -2.20
C LYS A 125 15.10 -5.86 -2.44
N TYR A 126 13.95 -5.22 -2.56
CA TYR A 126 13.81 -3.77 -2.71
C TYR A 126 12.43 -3.33 -2.26
N ILE A 127 12.31 -2.04 -1.95
CA ILE A 127 11.06 -1.40 -1.58
C ILE A 127 10.99 -0.06 -2.30
N HIS A 128 9.91 0.17 -3.04
CA HIS A 128 9.48 1.46 -3.50
C HIS A 128 8.84 2.24 -2.35
N ILE A 129 9.24 3.49 -2.16
CA ILE A 129 8.67 4.37 -1.13
C ILE A 129 8.29 5.72 -1.74
N ASP A 130 7.14 6.24 -1.33
CA ASP A 130 6.64 7.57 -1.72
C ASP A 130 5.61 8.03 -0.68
N GLU A 131 5.25 9.31 -0.70
CA GLU A 131 4.33 9.89 0.26
C GLU A 131 3.38 10.93 -0.35
N THR A 132 2.16 10.99 0.17
CA THR A 132 1.17 11.94 -0.30
C THR A 132 0.39 12.58 0.84
N LYS A 133 0.09 13.87 0.69
CA LYS A 133 -0.66 14.64 1.70
C LYS A 133 -2.13 14.20 1.72
N VAL A 134 -2.70 14.14 2.91
CA VAL A 134 -4.12 13.91 3.17
C VAL A 134 -4.69 14.97 4.11
N LYS A 135 -5.90 15.45 3.81
CA LYS A 135 -6.67 16.36 4.67
C LYS A 135 -7.72 15.58 5.43
N LEU A 136 -7.59 15.52 6.75
CA LEU A 136 -8.57 14.97 7.68
C LEU A 136 -9.58 16.04 8.07
N LYS A 137 -10.57 15.66 8.88
CA LYS A 137 -11.62 16.56 9.37
C LYS A 137 -11.07 17.76 10.16
N THR A 138 -10.07 17.52 11.00
CA THR A 138 -9.51 18.54 11.92
C THR A 138 -8.04 18.86 11.65
N THR A 139 -7.32 17.97 10.95
CA THR A 139 -5.87 18.08 10.76
C THR A 139 -5.48 17.70 9.33
N SER A 140 -4.21 17.85 8.99
CA SER A 140 -3.62 17.22 7.80
C SER A 140 -2.56 16.21 8.24
N GLY A 141 -2.18 15.32 7.34
CA GLY A 141 -1.04 14.43 7.55
C GLY A 141 -0.55 13.87 6.23
N TYR A 142 0.25 12.82 6.32
CA TYR A 142 0.88 12.16 5.18
C TYR A 142 0.55 10.67 5.19
N ILE A 143 0.42 10.11 4.00
CA ILE A 143 0.31 8.68 3.78
C ILE A 143 1.55 8.25 3.05
N TRP A 144 2.30 7.36 3.69
CA TRP A 144 3.48 6.70 3.15
C TRP A 144 3.06 5.42 2.47
N VAL A 145 3.55 5.22 1.26
CA VAL A 145 3.26 4.07 0.43
C VAL A 145 4.55 3.27 0.28
N PHE A 146 4.50 2.01 0.66
CA PHE A 146 5.59 1.04 0.49
C PHE A 146 5.11 -0.02 -0.49
N SER A 147 5.90 -0.32 -1.51
CA SER A 147 5.51 -1.36 -2.46
C SER A 147 6.68 -2.12 -3.07
N ASN A 148 6.39 -3.30 -3.59
CA ASN A 148 7.23 -4.02 -4.53
C ASN A 148 6.34 -4.54 -5.68
N MET A 149 6.78 -5.53 -6.45
CA MET A 149 5.98 -6.06 -7.56
C MET A 149 4.76 -6.89 -7.12
N ASP A 150 4.73 -7.37 -5.88
CA ASP A 150 3.68 -8.26 -5.37
C ASP A 150 2.84 -7.62 -4.25
N GLU A 151 3.34 -6.61 -3.55
CA GLU A 151 2.81 -6.18 -2.25
C GLU A 151 2.81 -4.65 -2.11
N VAL A 152 1.78 -4.13 -1.43
CA VAL A 152 1.59 -2.71 -1.19
C VAL A 152 1.08 -2.46 0.23
N ILE A 153 1.68 -1.51 0.93
CA ILE A 153 1.27 -1.03 2.26
C ILE A 153 1.12 0.48 2.27
N TYR A 154 0.06 0.95 2.93
CA TYR A 154 -0.20 2.36 3.20
C TYR A 154 -0.15 2.65 4.70
N LEU A 155 0.67 3.61 5.12
CA LEU A 155 0.83 4.03 6.51
C LEU A 155 0.53 5.51 6.69
N TYR A 156 -0.35 5.83 7.63
CA TYR A 156 -0.62 7.22 8.00
C TYR A 156 0.42 7.73 9.01
N LYS A 157 0.86 8.97 8.83
CA LYS A 157 1.64 9.75 9.80
C LYS A 157 1.10 11.19 9.91
N PRO A 158 1.13 11.79 11.11
CA PRO A 158 0.64 13.15 11.31
C PRO A 158 1.51 14.22 10.62
N ASN A 159 2.80 13.94 10.41
CA ASN A 159 3.76 14.82 9.74
C ASN A 159 4.51 14.07 8.63
N ARG A 160 5.35 14.79 7.86
CA ARG A 160 6.19 14.22 6.79
C ARG A 160 7.55 13.74 7.33
N GLU A 161 7.75 13.71 8.65
CA GLU A 161 9.07 13.37 9.20
C GLU A 161 9.39 11.89 8.95
N ALA A 162 10.54 11.65 8.33
CA ALA A 162 11.02 10.33 7.98
C ALA A 162 11.68 9.57 9.15
N ALA A 163 11.77 10.15 10.35
CA ALA A 163 12.49 9.58 11.48
C ALA A 163 12.02 8.15 11.84
N PHE A 164 10.72 7.87 11.75
CA PHE A 164 10.16 6.54 12.03
C PHE A 164 10.63 5.45 11.05
N LEU A 165 11.13 5.84 9.86
CA LEU A 165 11.64 4.88 8.87
C LEU A 165 12.91 4.19 9.35
N LYS A 166 13.72 4.84 10.20
CA LYS A 166 14.92 4.23 10.79
C LYS A 166 14.55 2.99 11.60
N ASP A 167 13.53 3.09 12.45
CA ASP A 167 13.05 1.96 13.25
C ASP A 167 12.33 0.92 12.40
N LEU A 168 11.53 1.37 11.42
CA LEU A 168 10.74 0.49 10.55
C LEU A 168 11.63 -0.35 9.62
N LEU A 169 12.71 0.23 9.11
CA LEU A 169 13.61 -0.38 8.12
C LEU A 169 14.96 -0.82 8.72
N LYS A 170 15.10 -0.88 10.04
CA LYS A 170 16.37 -1.25 10.72
C LYS A 170 16.97 -2.59 10.23
N ASP A 171 16.11 -3.55 9.92
CA ASP A 171 16.49 -4.91 9.48
C ASP A 171 16.41 -5.06 7.96
N PHE A 172 16.06 -4.00 7.22
CA PHE A 172 15.98 -4.02 5.76
C PHE A 172 17.39 -4.06 5.16
N LYS A 173 17.64 -5.04 4.28
CA LYS A 173 18.92 -5.22 3.58
C LYS A 173 18.79 -5.12 2.06
N GLY A 174 17.62 -4.72 1.57
CA GLY A 174 17.35 -4.51 0.15
C GLY A 174 17.70 -3.09 -0.30
N VAL A 175 17.29 -2.76 -1.53
CA VAL A 175 17.45 -1.41 -2.10
C VAL A 175 16.18 -0.59 -1.91
N LEU A 176 16.30 0.60 -1.32
CA LEU A 176 15.20 1.55 -1.21
C LEU A 176 15.09 2.38 -2.49
N ILE A 177 13.93 2.38 -3.14
CA ILE A 177 13.68 3.12 -4.38
C ILE A 177 12.76 4.28 -4.05
N SER A 178 13.21 5.51 -4.24
CA SER A 178 12.47 6.72 -3.84
C SER A 178 12.62 7.85 -4.84
N ASP A 179 11.87 8.92 -4.64
CA ASP A 179 12.18 10.22 -5.24
C ASP A 179 13.36 10.90 -4.50
N PHE A 180 13.56 12.19 -4.79
CA PHE A 180 14.61 13.02 -4.19
C PHE A 180 14.18 13.68 -2.86
N TYR A 181 13.21 13.12 -2.12
CA TYR A 181 12.87 13.65 -0.80
C TYR A 181 14.03 13.43 0.20
N PRO A 182 14.60 14.51 0.80
CA PRO A 182 15.78 14.38 1.66
C PRO A 182 15.56 13.58 2.95
N GLY A 183 14.31 13.35 3.36
CA GLY A 183 14.01 12.53 4.53
C GLY A 183 14.53 11.11 4.42
N TYR A 184 14.72 10.60 3.19
CA TYR A 184 15.26 9.27 2.92
C TYR A 184 16.78 9.16 3.02
N ASP A 185 17.50 10.28 2.90
CA ASP A 185 18.96 10.27 2.70
C ASP A 185 19.69 9.73 3.94
N SER A 186 19.11 9.91 5.14
CA SER A 186 19.65 9.42 6.41
C SER A 186 19.42 7.93 6.70
N LEU A 187 18.79 7.18 5.78
CA LEU A 187 18.53 5.75 5.96
C LEU A 187 19.74 4.91 5.58
N ASP A 188 20.11 3.99 6.47
CA ASP A 188 21.25 3.07 6.31
C ASP A 188 20.89 1.85 5.46
N CYS A 189 20.66 2.11 4.18
CA CYS A 189 20.47 1.09 3.16
C CYS A 189 20.91 1.61 1.79
N PRO A 190 21.23 0.71 0.83
CA PRO A 190 21.41 1.08 -0.56
C PRO A 190 20.16 1.77 -1.10
N LYS A 191 20.34 2.88 -1.82
CA LYS A 191 19.24 3.70 -2.35
C LYS A 191 19.34 3.79 -3.86
N GLN A 192 18.19 3.76 -4.51
CA GLN A 192 18.03 4.05 -5.93
C GLN A 192 17.08 5.23 -6.09
N LYS A 193 17.59 6.38 -6.48
CA LYS A 193 16.74 7.54 -6.80
C LYS A 193 16.02 7.30 -8.12
N CYS A 194 14.76 7.71 -8.18
CA CYS A 194 13.92 7.52 -9.35
C CYS A 194 14.44 8.35 -10.53
N LEU A 195 14.95 7.70 -11.58
CA LEU A 195 15.47 8.45 -12.73
C LEU A 195 14.37 9.15 -13.53
N VAL A 196 13.11 8.70 -13.45
CA VAL A 196 11.98 9.41 -14.08
C VAL A 196 11.80 10.80 -13.46
N HIS A 197 11.94 10.93 -12.13
CA HIS A 197 11.90 12.23 -11.46
C HIS A 197 13.09 13.09 -11.87
N LEU A 198 14.29 12.51 -11.96
CA LEU A 198 15.46 13.25 -12.43
C LEU A 198 15.28 13.75 -13.87
N ILE A 199 14.77 12.91 -14.79
CA ILE A 199 14.52 13.30 -16.18
C ILE A 199 13.50 14.44 -16.27
N ARG A 200 12.42 14.38 -15.48
CA ARG A 200 11.43 15.47 -15.40
C ARG A 200 12.11 16.77 -14.94
N ASP A 201 12.89 16.73 -13.86
CA ASP A 201 13.62 17.89 -13.35
C ASP A 201 14.63 18.44 -14.37
N LEU A 202 15.36 17.57 -15.08
CA LEU A 202 16.31 17.95 -16.14
C LEU A 202 15.60 18.67 -17.28
N ASN A 203 14.50 18.11 -17.76
CA ASN A 203 13.70 18.70 -18.84
C ASN A 203 13.11 20.05 -18.41
N ASP A 204 12.56 20.15 -17.21
CA ASP A 204 11.98 21.39 -16.69
C ASP A 204 13.05 22.49 -16.53
N THR A 205 14.26 22.14 -16.05
CA THR A 205 15.38 23.08 -15.96
C THR A 205 15.83 23.55 -17.34
N LEU A 206 15.90 22.65 -18.32
CA LEU A 206 16.29 22.99 -19.69
C LEU A 206 15.22 23.86 -20.39
N LEU A 207 13.94 23.56 -20.19
CA LEU A 207 12.83 24.36 -20.73
C LEU A 207 12.83 25.80 -20.19
N LYS A 208 13.23 25.99 -18.94
CA LYS A 208 13.38 27.33 -18.33
C LYS A 208 14.62 28.08 -18.82
N ASN A 209 15.64 27.36 -19.31
CA ASN A 209 16.93 27.92 -19.73
C ASN A 209 17.36 27.40 -21.12
N PRO A 210 16.56 27.62 -22.17
CA PRO A 210 16.72 26.94 -23.46
C PRO A 210 17.96 27.35 -24.25
N PHE A 211 18.63 28.43 -23.87
CA PHE A 211 19.86 28.92 -24.54
C PHE A 211 21.13 28.64 -23.74
N ASN A 212 21.02 27.97 -22.58
CA ASN A 212 22.20 27.59 -21.79
C ASN A 212 22.82 26.30 -22.35
N GLU A 213 23.93 26.44 -23.08
CA GLU A 213 24.63 25.33 -23.72
C GLU A 213 25.31 24.38 -22.72
N GLU A 214 25.73 24.88 -21.55
CA GLU A 214 26.30 24.03 -20.48
C GLU A 214 25.23 23.08 -19.92
N LEU A 215 24.03 23.59 -19.66
CA LEU A 215 22.88 22.78 -19.26
C LEU A 215 22.52 21.74 -20.32
N LYS A 216 22.44 22.16 -21.60
CA LYS A 216 22.18 21.22 -22.71
C LYS A 216 23.19 20.09 -22.74
N SER A 217 24.48 20.42 -22.62
CA SER A 217 25.56 19.43 -22.62
C SER A 217 25.37 18.38 -21.52
N ILE A 218 25.12 18.81 -20.28
CA ILE A 218 24.85 17.90 -19.15
C ILE A 218 23.65 16.99 -19.43
N VAL A 219 22.53 17.57 -19.88
CA VAL A 219 21.28 16.83 -20.12
C VAL A 219 21.44 15.82 -21.26
N VAL A 220 22.09 16.21 -22.36
CA VAL A 220 22.36 15.35 -23.52
C VAL A 220 23.27 14.19 -23.13
N ASN A 221 24.37 14.46 -22.42
CA ASN A 221 25.31 13.44 -21.99
C ASN A 221 24.65 12.43 -21.02
N PHE A 222 23.88 12.92 -20.04
CA PHE A 222 23.11 12.07 -19.15
C PHE A 222 22.08 11.23 -19.90
N GLY A 223 21.36 11.84 -20.85
CA GLY A 223 20.36 11.17 -21.68
C GLY A 223 20.96 10.06 -22.56
N ALA A 224 22.12 10.30 -23.17
CA ALA A 224 22.84 9.32 -23.98
C ALA A 224 23.28 8.11 -23.15
N LEU A 225 23.90 8.36 -21.98
CA LEU A 225 24.28 7.32 -21.03
C LEU A 225 23.04 6.48 -20.62
N LEU A 226 22.00 7.16 -20.17
CA LEU A 226 20.81 6.49 -19.66
C LEU A 226 20.08 5.67 -20.73
N ARG A 227 20.00 6.19 -21.97
CA ARG A 227 19.38 5.48 -23.09
C ARG A 227 20.06 4.13 -23.37
N ASN A 228 21.40 4.09 -23.34
CA ASN A 228 22.15 2.85 -23.54
C ASN A 228 21.91 1.82 -22.44
N ILE A 229 21.79 2.29 -21.20
CA ILE A 229 21.50 1.46 -20.03
C ILE A 229 20.08 0.92 -20.09
N ILE A 230 19.08 1.77 -20.34
CA ILE A 230 17.67 1.37 -20.43
C ILE A 230 17.47 0.38 -21.58
N PHE A 231 18.09 0.61 -22.75
CA PHE A 231 18.04 -0.36 -23.86
C PHE A 231 18.52 -1.76 -23.44
N THR A 232 19.55 -1.83 -22.60
CA THR A 232 20.04 -3.11 -22.06
C THR A 232 19.05 -3.73 -21.08
N SER A 233 18.42 -2.91 -20.22
CA SER A 233 17.35 -3.35 -19.32
C SER A 233 16.17 -3.93 -20.09
N ASP A 234 15.70 -3.24 -21.13
CA ASP A 234 14.53 -3.66 -21.90
C ASP A 234 14.78 -4.93 -22.70
N LYS A 235 16.02 -5.09 -23.23
CA LYS A 235 16.39 -6.26 -24.04
C LYS A 235 16.68 -7.52 -23.23
N TYR A 236 17.34 -7.38 -22.07
CA TYR A 236 17.88 -8.52 -21.31
C TYR A 236 17.31 -8.66 -19.89
N GLY A 237 16.47 -7.73 -19.46
CA GLY A 237 15.94 -7.65 -18.11
C GLY A 237 16.95 -7.15 -17.07
N LEU A 238 16.44 -6.89 -15.88
CA LEU A 238 17.17 -6.31 -14.75
C LEU A 238 18.05 -7.34 -14.03
N LYS A 239 19.10 -7.85 -14.67
CA LYS A 239 20.12 -8.69 -14.00
C LYS A 239 21.46 -8.00 -13.98
N ARG A 240 22.14 -8.02 -12.84
CA ARG A 240 23.46 -7.39 -12.62
C ARG A 240 24.46 -7.72 -13.72
N ARG A 241 24.51 -8.98 -14.16
CA ARG A 241 25.43 -9.46 -15.19
C ARG A 241 25.31 -8.71 -16.53
N HIS A 242 24.13 -8.20 -16.89
CA HIS A 242 23.92 -7.47 -18.14
C HIS A 242 24.42 -6.02 -18.06
N PHE A 243 24.58 -5.48 -16.85
CA PHE A 243 24.94 -4.09 -16.61
C PHE A 243 26.41 -3.84 -16.35
N ASN A 244 27.23 -4.89 -16.14
CA ASN A 244 28.67 -4.75 -15.91
C ASN A 244 29.38 -3.88 -16.96
N LYS A 245 28.95 -3.96 -18.23
CA LYS A 245 29.52 -3.16 -19.33
C LYS A 245 29.31 -1.64 -19.17
N HIS A 246 28.24 -1.22 -18.50
CA HIS A 246 27.88 0.21 -18.34
C HIS A 246 28.55 0.86 -17.14
N LYS A 247 29.15 0.07 -16.23
CA LYS A 247 29.77 0.62 -15.01
C LYS A 247 30.88 1.61 -15.32
N LYS A 248 31.70 1.30 -16.33
CA LYS A 248 32.77 2.20 -16.77
C LYS A 248 32.20 3.51 -17.34
N ASP A 249 31.14 3.42 -18.14
CA ASP A 249 30.50 4.61 -18.74
C ASP A 249 29.88 5.51 -17.66
N VAL A 250 29.27 4.92 -16.62
CA VAL A 250 28.74 5.65 -15.47
C VAL A 250 29.87 6.34 -14.69
N LEU A 251 30.98 5.63 -14.42
CA LEU A 251 32.14 6.20 -13.72
C LEU A 251 32.72 7.38 -14.50
N ASN A 252 32.98 7.20 -15.79
CA ASN A 252 33.49 8.25 -16.67
C ASN A 252 32.55 9.46 -16.69
N PHE A 253 31.23 9.26 -16.78
CA PHE A 253 30.25 10.34 -16.76
C PHE A 253 30.34 11.20 -15.49
N PHE A 254 30.50 10.56 -14.32
CA PHE A 254 30.67 11.31 -13.06
C PHE A 254 32.03 11.97 -12.94
N GLU A 255 33.10 11.36 -13.45
CA GLU A 255 34.43 11.98 -13.51
C GLU A 255 34.41 13.23 -14.40
N ASP A 256 33.82 13.14 -15.59
CA ASP A 256 33.65 14.26 -16.52
C ASP A 256 32.82 15.38 -15.89
N LEU A 257 31.71 15.06 -15.21
CA LEU A 257 30.90 16.04 -14.47
C LEU A 257 31.64 16.70 -13.31
N LYS A 258 32.50 15.96 -12.59
CA LYS A 258 33.29 16.50 -11.49
C LYS A 258 34.34 17.48 -12.02
N ASN A 259 34.96 17.14 -13.15
CA ASN A 259 36.04 17.90 -13.79
C ASN A 259 35.55 19.02 -14.74
N SER A 260 34.27 19.04 -15.11
CA SER A 260 33.72 20.05 -16.01
C SER A 260 33.83 21.46 -15.42
N ASN A 261 34.39 22.40 -16.19
CA ASN A 261 34.41 23.81 -15.83
C ASN A 261 33.05 24.44 -16.21
N ILE A 262 32.17 24.59 -15.22
CA ILE A 262 30.85 25.19 -15.39
C ILE A 262 30.87 26.64 -14.92
N VAL A 263 30.42 27.55 -15.78
CA VAL A 263 30.39 28.99 -15.48
C VAL A 263 29.00 29.43 -15.03
N THR A 264 27.93 28.89 -15.63
CA THR A 264 26.56 29.34 -15.33
C THR A 264 26.02 28.75 -14.02
N GLU A 265 25.30 29.58 -13.25
CA GLU A 265 24.79 29.21 -11.93
C GLU A 265 23.78 28.06 -12.01
N GLU A 266 22.92 28.06 -13.03
CA GLU A 266 21.90 27.02 -13.24
C GLU A 266 22.52 25.67 -13.58
N ALA A 267 23.56 25.66 -14.43
CA ALA A 267 24.28 24.44 -14.77
C ALA A 267 25.06 23.90 -13.57
N ASP A 268 25.65 24.77 -12.75
CA ASP A 268 26.41 24.34 -11.59
C ASP A 268 25.49 23.77 -10.50
N LYS A 269 24.31 24.37 -10.28
CA LYS A 269 23.26 23.82 -9.42
C LYS A 269 22.84 22.42 -9.86
N LEU A 270 22.63 22.22 -11.16
CA LEU A 270 22.24 20.92 -11.70
C LEU A 270 23.36 19.89 -11.55
N ARG A 271 24.59 20.25 -11.91
CA ARG A 271 25.79 19.42 -11.75
C ARG A 271 25.94 18.98 -10.30
N LYS A 272 25.91 19.92 -9.34
CA LYS A 272 26.01 19.62 -7.91
C LYS A 272 24.93 18.66 -7.44
N LYS A 273 23.68 18.82 -7.92
CA LYS A 273 22.57 17.90 -7.60
C LYS A 273 22.80 16.49 -8.17
N ILE A 274 23.30 16.35 -9.40
CA ILE A 274 23.59 15.02 -9.97
C ILE A 274 24.72 14.35 -9.19
N ILE A 275 25.79 15.10 -8.89
CA ILE A 275 26.95 14.60 -8.14
C ILE A 275 26.57 14.22 -6.71
N SER A 276 25.69 14.96 -6.04
CA SER A 276 25.28 14.65 -4.65
C SER A 276 24.58 13.30 -4.51
N TYR A 277 24.09 12.71 -5.61
CA TYR A 277 23.45 11.41 -5.65
C TYR A 277 24.22 10.39 -6.52
N ASP A 278 25.53 10.58 -6.72
CA ASP A 278 26.34 9.72 -7.61
C ASP A 278 26.26 8.22 -7.27
N ASN A 279 26.26 7.91 -5.97
CA ASN A 279 26.12 6.56 -5.43
C ASN A 279 24.68 6.03 -5.38
N GLU A 280 23.68 6.82 -5.80
CA GLU A 280 22.26 6.49 -5.66
C GLU A 280 21.47 6.55 -6.98
N LEU A 281 22.05 7.09 -8.06
CA LEU A 281 21.39 7.16 -9.37
C LEU A 281 21.46 5.85 -10.17
N PHE A 282 22.50 5.04 -9.96
CA PHE A 282 22.74 3.83 -10.76
C PHE A 282 22.90 2.56 -9.91
N THR A 283 22.47 2.59 -8.64
CA THR A 283 22.50 1.44 -7.73
C THR A 283 21.85 0.19 -8.33
N PHE A 284 20.80 0.35 -9.14
CA PHE A 284 20.12 -0.77 -9.79
C PHE A 284 21.03 -1.62 -10.71
N LEU A 285 22.17 -1.09 -11.17
CA LEU A 285 23.14 -1.86 -11.95
C LEU A 285 23.82 -2.96 -11.11
N ASP A 286 23.85 -2.80 -9.78
CA ASP A 286 24.53 -3.70 -8.85
C ASP A 286 23.61 -4.75 -8.21
N TYR A 287 22.30 -4.63 -8.38
CA TYR A 287 21.31 -5.48 -7.71
C TYR A 287 20.33 -6.11 -8.71
N ASP A 288 20.11 -7.41 -8.54
CA ASP A 288 19.17 -8.15 -9.38
C ASP A 288 17.71 -7.72 -9.16
N ASN A 289 17.03 -7.47 -10.28
CA ASN A 289 15.63 -7.10 -10.41
C ASN A 289 15.23 -5.79 -9.73
N VAL A 290 16.19 -4.91 -9.41
CA VAL A 290 15.90 -3.58 -8.86
C VAL A 290 15.53 -2.64 -10.01
N PRO A 291 14.34 -2.02 -10.00
CA PRO A 291 13.98 -1.01 -11.00
C PRO A 291 14.74 0.30 -10.83
N TRP A 292 14.97 1.00 -11.95
CA TRP A 292 15.56 2.34 -11.98
C TRP A 292 14.55 3.47 -11.72
N ASN A 293 13.25 3.16 -11.62
CA ASN A 293 12.15 4.10 -11.43
C ASN A 293 11.23 3.69 -10.27
N ASN A 294 10.41 4.63 -9.80
CA ASN A 294 9.49 4.46 -8.67
C ASN A 294 8.03 4.27 -9.12
N ASN A 295 7.80 3.74 -10.31
CA ASN A 295 6.46 3.70 -10.92
C ASN A 295 5.43 2.91 -10.09
N ASN A 296 5.87 1.89 -9.35
CA ASN A 296 4.99 1.07 -8.51
C ASN A 296 4.40 1.87 -7.34
N ALA A 297 5.20 2.71 -6.68
CA ALA A 297 4.69 3.59 -5.63
C ALA A 297 3.80 4.69 -6.20
N GLU A 298 4.17 5.29 -7.35
CA GLU A 298 3.31 6.27 -8.04
C GLU A 298 1.93 5.68 -8.38
N TYR A 299 1.89 4.46 -8.92
CA TYR A 299 0.65 3.75 -9.23
C TYR A 299 -0.18 3.46 -7.96
N ALA A 300 0.48 3.00 -6.90
CA ALA A 300 -0.18 2.76 -5.62
C ALA A 300 -0.72 4.06 -5.00
N ILE A 301 -0.06 5.21 -5.16
CA ILE A 301 -0.59 6.51 -4.73
C ILE A 301 -1.86 6.89 -5.49
N LYS A 302 -1.93 6.64 -6.80
CA LYS A 302 -3.13 6.96 -7.60
C LYS A 302 -4.39 6.28 -7.05
N GLN A 303 -4.26 5.04 -6.58
CA GLN A 303 -5.35 4.29 -5.96
C GLN A 303 -5.90 4.97 -4.69
N PHE A 304 -5.03 5.66 -3.94
CA PHE A 304 -5.46 6.49 -2.82
C PHE A 304 -6.00 7.86 -3.27
N ALA A 305 -5.43 8.43 -4.34
CA ALA A 305 -5.78 9.76 -4.82
C ALA A 305 -7.26 9.89 -5.19
N ASP A 306 -7.85 8.86 -5.79
CA ASP A 306 -9.27 8.82 -6.14
C ASP A 306 -10.15 8.86 -4.88
N TYR A 307 -9.83 8.02 -3.89
CA TYR A 307 -10.51 8.04 -2.60
C TYR A 307 -10.37 9.40 -1.92
N ARG A 308 -9.16 9.97 -1.90
CA ARG A 308 -8.87 11.29 -1.31
C ARG A 308 -9.77 12.40 -1.87
N GLN A 309 -10.08 12.38 -3.16
CA GLN A 309 -10.98 13.36 -3.77
C GLN A 309 -12.40 13.26 -3.21
N THR A 310 -12.89 12.04 -2.98
CA THR A 310 -14.25 11.80 -2.47
C THR A 310 -14.43 12.11 -0.98
N VAL A 311 -13.37 12.01 -0.16
CA VAL A 311 -13.45 12.16 1.31
C VAL A 311 -12.77 13.40 1.88
N LYS A 312 -12.38 14.34 1.01
CA LYS A 312 -11.59 15.52 1.37
C LYS A 312 -12.20 16.26 2.57
N GLY A 313 -11.52 16.21 3.73
CA GLY A 313 -11.93 16.92 4.95
C GLY A 313 -13.11 16.31 5.73
N SER A 314 -13.62 15.14 5.35
CA SER A 314 -14.73 14.47 6.07
C SER A 314 -14.29 13.26 6.90
N ILE A 315 -13.07 12.76 6.67
CA ILE A 315 -12.55 11.55 7.31
C ILE A 315 -11.80 11.83 8.63
N THR A 316 -12.03 10.96 9.62
CA THR A 316 -11.26 10.93 10.88
C THR A 316 -10.02 10.05 10.74
N GLU A 317 -9.00 10.28 11.56
CA GLU A 317 -7.77 9.46 11.55
C GLU A 317 -8.07 7.95 11.71
N LYS A 318 -8.87 7.57 12.70
CA LYS A 318 -9.29 6.17 12.91
C LYS A 318 -9.99 5.60 11.68
N GLY A 319 -10.79 6.42 11.00
CA GLY A 319 -11.47 6.04 9.77
C GLY A 319 -10.53 5.88 8.59
N LEU A 320 -9.48 6.71 8.50
CA LEU A 320 -8.43 6.63 7.49
C LEU A 320 -7.57 5.39 7.71
N VAL A 321 -7.05 5.17 8.92
CA VAL A 321 -6.21 3.99 9.23
C VAL A 321 -6.94 2.70 8.87
N ALA A 322 -8.20 2.55 9.25
CA ALA A 322 -9.00 1.37 8.88
C ALA A 322 -9.17 1.22 7.35
N TYR A 323 -9.30 2.33 6.62
CA TYR A 323 -9.33 2.30 5.16
C TYR A 323 -7.98 1.85 4.57
N LEU A 324 -6.87 2.44 5.03
CA LEU A 324 -5.52 2.13 4.55
C LEU A 324 -5.13 0.66 4.80
N THR A 325 -5.51 0.09 5.93
CA THR A 325 -5.31 -1.34 6.21
C THR A 325 -6.00 -2.22 5.17
N LEU A 326 -7.27 -1.94 4.87
CA LEU A 326 -8.04 -2.72 3.89
C LEU A 326 -7.56 -2.46 2.45
N LEU A 327 -7.21 -1.20 2.13
CA LEU A 327 -6.64 -0.82 0.84
C LEU A 327 -5.32 -1.56 0.57
N SER A 328 -4.46 -1.69 1.57
CA SER A 328 -3.19 -2.43 1.45
C SER A 328 -3.42 -3.89 1.04
N ILE A 329 -4.40 -4.55 1.68
CA ILE A 329 -4.76 -5.94 1.36
C ILE A 329 -5.37 -6.03 -0.04
N TYR A 330 -6.26 -5.10 -0.40
CA TYR A 330 -6.87 -5.05 -1.73
C TYR A 330 -5.84 -4.86 -2.84
N GLN A 331 -4.94 -3.89 -2.70
CA GLN A 331 -3.87 -3.65 -3.68
C GLN A 331 -2.90 -4.82 -3.77
N THR A 332 -2.55 -5.42 -2.64
CA THR A 332 -1.73 -6.65 -2.64
C THR A 332 -2.44 -7.81 -3.33
N CYS A 333 -3.76 -7.96 -3.17
CA CYS A 333 -4.54 -8.94 -3.94
C CYS A 333 -4.45 -8.66 -5.45
N ASN A 334 -4.61 -7.39 -5.86
CA ASN A 334 -4.50 -7.00 -7.26
C ASN A 334 -3.11 -7.29 -7.84
N TYR A 335 -2.04 -6.94 -7.13
CA TYR A 335 -0.66 -7.16 -7.56
C TYR A 335 -0.35 -8.66 -7.70
N LYS A 336 -0.87 -9.49 -6.78
CA LYS A 336 -0.71 -10.96 -6.83
C LYS A 336 -1.70 -11.66 -7.77
N GLY A 337 -2.63 -10.94 -8.41
CA GLY A 337 -3.69 -11.53 -9.24
C GLY A 337 -4.69 -12.39 -8.46
N ILE A 338 -4.89 -12.11 -7.17
CA ILE A 338 -5.81 -12.83 -6.29
C ILE A 338 -7.15 -12.08 -6.26
N ASN A 339 -8.26 -12.81 -6.40
CA ASN A 339 -9.59 -12.21 -6.26
C ASN A 339 -9.84 -11.79 -4.80
N PHE A 340 -9.92 -10.48 -4.55
CA PHE A 340 -10.08 -9.91 -3.20
C PHE A 340 -11.34 -10.39 -2.47
N LEU A 341 -12.47 -10.51 -3.17
CA LEU A 341 -13.73 -10.99 -2.57
C LEU A 341 -13.55 -12.42 -2.05
N ASN A 342 -12.99 -13.31 -2.87
CA ASN A 342 -12.75 -14.70 -2.51
C ASN A 342 -11.73 -14.83 -1.38
N PHE A 343 -10.66 -14.03 -1.41
CA PHE A 343 -9.68 -13.96 -0.32
C PHE A 343 -10.37 -13.63 1.01
N LEU A 344 -11.18 -12.58 1.05
CA LEU A 344 -11.90 -12.22 2.27
C LEU A 344 -12.93 -13.30 2.68
N LEU A 345 -13.73 -13.83 1.75
CA LEU A 345 -14.72 -14.87 2.06
C LEU A 345 -14.10 -16.15 2.66
N SER A 346 -12.87 -16.47 2.24
CA SER A 346 -12.12 -17.62 2.74
C SER A 346 -11.70 -17.50 4.22
N LYS A 347 -11.77 -16.31 4.82
CA LYS A 347 -11.29 -15.98 6.17
C LYS A 347 -9.78 -16.20 6.36
N GLN A 348 -9.03 -16.39 5.27
CA GLN A 348 -7.58 -16.48 5.32
C GLN A 348 -7.00 -15.18 5.87
N LYS A 349 -5.92 -15.31 6.63
CA LYS A 349 -5.20 -14.18 7.21
C LYS A 349 -3.81 -14.01 6.63
N TYR A 350 -3.42 -14.90 5.74
CA TYR A 350 -2.10 -14.98 5.17
C TYR A 350 -2.21 -15.27 3.68
N PHE A 351 -1.30 -14.72 2.87
CA PHE A 351 -1.23 -15.02 1.45
C PHE A 351 -0.44 -16.31 1.25
N ASN A 352 -1.09 -17.38 0.78
CA ASN A 352 -0.37 -18.63 0.53
C ASN A 352 0.31 -18.60 -0.84
N LYS A 353 1.51 -19.18 -0.95
CA LYS A 353 2.22 -19.33 -2.25
C LYS A 353 1.38 -20.06 -3.33
N LYS A 354 0.41 -20.88 -2.93
CA LYS A 354 -0.49 -21.62 -3.83
C LYS A 354 -1.58 -20.75 -4.47
N ASP A 355 -1.84 -19.55 -3.95
CA ASP A 355 -2.90 -18.68 -4.48
C ASP A 355 -2.54 -18.04 -5.84
N LYS A 356 -1.24 -18.04 -6.23
CA LYS A 356 -0.78 -17.67 -7.58
C LYS A 356 -1.27 -18.62 -8.68
N ILE A 357 -1.58 -19.88 -8.36
CA ILE A 357 -1.88 -20.93 -9.36
C ILE A 357 -3.37 -21.00 -9.68
N LYS A 358 -4.26 -20.60 -8.76
CA LYS A 358 -5.71 -20.69 -8.97
C LYS A 358 -6.29 -19.57 -9.86
N SER A 359 -5.61 -18.43 -9.98
CA SER A 359 -6.10 -17.32 -10.83
C SER A 359 -5.83 -17.52 -12.32
N MET A 360 -4.80 -18.28 -12.70
CA MET A 360 -4.54 -18.63 -14.11
C MET A 360 -5.54 -19.67 -14.67
N ASN A 361 -6.21 -20.44 -13.82
CA ASN A 361 -7.12 -21.51 -14.24
C ASN A 361 -8.60 -21.08 -14.33
N ASN A 362 -8.93 -19.81 -14.04
CA ASN A 362 -10.31 -19.30 -14.07
C ASN A 362 -10.58 -18.29 -15.18
N THR A 363 -9.65 -18.13 -16.13
CA THR A 363 -9.92 -17.51 -17.43
C THR A 363 -10.06 -18.62 -18.46
N CYS A 364 -11.27 -19.15 -18.60
CA CYS A 364 -11.72 -19.89 -19.77
C CYS A 364 -13.09 -19.35 -20.14
#